data_AF-A0A8T5FYP5-F1
#
_entry.id   AF-A0A8T5FYP5-F1
#
_cell.length_a   1.000
_cell.length_b   1.000
_cell.length_c   1.000
_cell.angle_alpha   90.00
_cell.angle_beta   90.00
_cell.angle_gamma   90.00
#
_symmetry.space_group_name_H-M   'P 1'
#
loop_
_entity.id
_entity.type
_entity.pdbx_description
1 polymer ?
#
loop_
_entity_poly.entity_id
_entity_poly.type
_entity_poly.pdbx_seq_one_letter_code
_entity_poly.pdbx_strand_id
1 'polypeptide(L)' 'MGQQEVYDFLKKNKGKWWTSKEISKKMGASQGSVTTTLTKLRKRKDVQFKMSEERTNMFLYMYNG' A
#
# COMPACT_ATOMS: atom_id res chain seq x y z
N MET A 1 -12.81 3.93 5.65
CA MET A 1 -11.47 3.79 5.05
C MET A 1 -11.57 3.08 3.72
N GLY A 2 -11.54 3.85 2.65
CA GLY A 2 -11.77 3.40 1.28
C GLY A 2 -10.51 3.36 0.41
N GLN A 3 -10.71 2.99 -0.85
CA GLN A 3 -9.64 2.88 -1.84
C GLN A 3 -8.90 4.18 -2.11
N GLN A 4 -9.64 5.29 -2.08
CA GLN A 4 -9.12 6.61 -2.39
C GLN A 4 -8.15 7.11 -1.31
N GLU A 5 -8.48 6.93 -0.03
CA GLU A 5 -7.61 7.35 1.08
C GLU A 5 -6.24 6.64 1.06
N VAL A 6 -6.21 5.33 0.74
CA VAL A 6 -4.95 4.57 0.63
C VAL A 6 -4.13 5.04 -0.58
N TYR A 7 -4.81 5.30 -1.70
CA TYR A 7 -4.16 5.84 -2.89
C TYR A 7 -3.57 7.24 -2.64
N ASP A 8 -4.34 8.12 -1.98
CA ASP A 8 -3.89 9.46 -1.60
C ASP A 8 -2.74 9.41 -0.60
N PHE A 9 -2.73 8.45 0.33
CA PHE A 9 -1.59 8.25 1.23
C PHE A 9 -0.31 7.94 0.45
N LEU A 10 -0.37 6.99 -0.49
CA LEU A 10 0.77 6.65 -1.34
C LEU A 10 1.18 7.85 -2.21
N LYS A 11 0.20 8.59 -2.77
CA LYS A 11 0.44 9.78 -3.59
C LYS A 11 1.06 10.94 -2.81
N LYS A 12 0.79 11.07 -1.51
CA LYS A 12 1.44 12.06 -0.63
C LYS A 12 2.85 11.64 -0.23
N ASN A 13 3.14 10.33 -0.22
CA ASN A 13 4.41 9.76 0.19
C ASN A 13 5.14 9.08 -0.98
N LYS A 14 5.25 9.79 -2.11
CA LYS A 14 5.92 9.30 -3.32
C LYS A 14 7.40 9.02 -3.06
N GLY A 15 7.96 8.10 -3.86
CA GLY A 15 9.39 7.77 -3.81
C GLY A 15 9.78 6.87 -2.64
N LYS A 16 8.84 6.46 -1.79
CA LYS A 16 9.07 5.51 -0.70
C LYS A 16 8.18 4.26 -0.85
N TRP A 17 8.79 3.11 -0.57
CA TRP A 17 8.10 1.84 -0.46
C TRP A 17 7.49 1.67 0.93
N TRP A 18 6.22 1.26 0.97
CA TRP A 18 5.47 1.11 2.20
C TRP A 18 4.86 -0.28 2.32
N THR A 19 4.85 -0.82 3.52
CA THR A 19 4.15 -2.07 3.82
C THR A 19 2.69 -1.81 4.17
N SER A 20 1.83 -2.81 4.00
CA SER A 20 0.42 -2.72 4.43
C SER A 20 0.27 -2.40 5.92
N LYS A 21 1.20 -2.89 6.76
CA LYS A 21 1.26 -2.62 8.20
C LYS A 21 1.64 -1.17 8.52
N GLU A 22 2.58 -0.59 7.79
CA GLU A 22 2.96 0.82 7.99
C GLU A 22 1.83 1.76 7.56
N ILE A 23 1.23 1.50 6.40
CA ILE A 23 0.10 2.28 5.89
C ILE A 23 -1.05 2.21 6.90
N SER A 24 -1.38 1.02 7.40
CA SER A 24 -2.46 0.86 8.36
C SER A 24 -2.19 1.60 9.67
N LYS A 25 -0.96 1.53 10.20
CA LYS A 25 -0.56 2.30 11.38
C LYS A 25 -0.65 3.82 11.16
N LYS A 26 -0.16 4.31 10.02
CA LYS A 26 -0.15 5.75 9.70
C LYS A 26 -1.55 6.31 9.46
N MET A 27 -2.44 5.51 8.89
CA MET A 27 -3.82 5.89 8.62
C MET A 27 -4.76 5.63 9.80
N GLY A 28 -4.32 4.94 10.86
CA GLY A 28 -5.21 4.48 11.94
C GLY A 28 -6.23 3.44 11.46
N ALA A 29 -5.90 2.70 10.40
CA ALA A 29 -6.78 1.77 9.71
C ALA A 29 -6.52 0.31 10.12
N SER A 30 -7.51 -0.56 9.92
CA SER A 30 -7.29 -2.01 10.01
C SER A 30 -6.36 -2.48 8.89
N GLN A 31 -5.34 -3.27 9.24
CA GLN A 31 -4.39 -3.85 8.27
C GLN A 31 -5.10 -4.70 7.21
N GLY A 32 -6.19 -5.39 7.58
CA GLY A 32 -6.98 -6.20 6.63
C GLY A 32 -7.61 -5.33 5.54
N SER A 33 -8.30 -4.26 5.91
CA SER A 33 -8.93 -3.32 4.97
C SER A 33 -7.92 -2.66 4.03
N VAL A 34 -6.75 -2.27 4.56
CA VAL A 34 -5.65 -1.72 3.76
C VAL A 34 -5.11 -2.78 2.80
N THR A 35 -4.93 -4.02 3.24
CA THR A 35 -4.43 -5.11 2.38
C THR A 35 -5.39 -5.42 1.24
N THR A 36 -6.70 -5.51 1.52
CA THR A 36 -7.72 -5.71 0.48
C THR A 36 -7.71 -4.57 -0.54
N THR A 37 -7.56 -3.34 -0.06
CA THR A 37 -7.49 -2.13 -0.90
C THR A 37 -6.25 -2.13 -1.79
N LEU A 38 -5.07 -2.37 -1.21
CA LEU A 38 -3.80 -2.47 -1.94
C LEU A 38 -3.84 -3.60 -2.97
N THR A 39 -4.49 -4.72 -2.65
CA THR A 39 -4.70 -5.82 -3.60
C THR A 39 -5.53 -5.38 -4.81
N LYS A 40 -6.59 -4.57 -4.60
CA LYS A 40 -7.40 -4.01 -5.70
C LYS A 40 -6.60 -3.02 -6.55
N LEU A 41 -5.89 -2.09 -5.92
CA LEU A 41 -5.02 -1.11 -6.60
C LEU A 41 -3.93 -1.81 -7.42
N ARG A 42 -3.33 -2.86 -6.86
CA ARG A 42 -2.36 -3.71 -7.54
C ARG A 42 -2.95 -4.36 -8.79
N LYS A 43 -4.14 -4.98 -8.68
CA LYS A 43 -4.83 -5.60 -9.82
C LYS A 43 -5.14 -4.59 -10.94
N ARG A 44 -5.45 -3.35 -10.57
CA ARG A 44 -5.68 -2.23 -11.49
C ARG A 44 -4.41 -1.59 -12.04
N LYS A 45 -3.24 -1.97 -11.54
CA LYS A 45 -1.93 -1.36 -11.87
C LYS A 45 -1.84 0.13 -11.52
N ASP A 46 -2.66 0.60 -10.59
CA ASP A 46 -2.67 1.99 -10.10
C ASP A 46 -1.47 2.29 -9.18
N VAL A 47 -0.81 1.25 -8.66
CA VAL A 47 0.31 1.34 -7.73
C VAL A 47 1.41 0.36 -8.13
N GLN A 48 2.65 0.71 -7.84
CA GLN A 48 3.76 -0.22 -7.94
C GLN A 48 3.80 -1.13 -6.72
N PHE A 49 4.22 -2.37 -6.93
CA PHE A 49 4.40 -3.34 -5.86
C PHE A 49 5.65 -4.16 -6.10
N LYS A 50 6.31 -4.57 -5.02
CA LYS A 50 7.41 -5.54 -5.07
C LYS A 50 7.36 -6.44 -3.84
N MET A 51 8.04 -7.57 -3.90
CA MET A 51 8.26 -8.39 -2.71
C MET A 51 9.36 -7.77 -1.85
N SER A 52 9.19 -7.89 -0.53
CA SER A 52 10.19 -7.44 0.44
C SER A 52 11.37 -8.40 0.44
N GLU A 53 12.59 -7.87 0.43
CA GLU A 53 13.81 -8.68 0.53
C GLU A 53 14.03 -9.17 1.98
N GLU A 54 13.65 -8.37 2.98
CA GLU A 54 13.78 -8.74 4.40
C GLU A 54 12.80 -9.82 4.90
N ARG A 55 11.65 -10.00 4.23
CA ARG A 55 10.61 -10.93 4.69
C ARG A 55 9.90 -11.62 3.54
N THR A 56 10.01 -12.95 3.53
CA THR A 56 9.26 -13.82 2.63
C THR A 56 7.75 -13.56 2.76
N ASN A 57 7.05 -13.48 1.62
CA ASN A 57 5.61 -13.21 1.51
C ASN A 57 5.12 -11.82 1.94
N MET A 58 6.02 -10.84 2.09
CA MET A 58 5.63 -9.46 2.37
C MET A 58 5.67 -8.61 1.09
N PHE A 59 4.61 -7.86 0.83
CA PHE A 59 4.57 -6.92 -0.29
C PHE A 59 4.80 -5.48 0.17
N LEU A 60 5.62 -4.78 -0.59
CA LEU A 60 5.86 -3.35 -0.52
C LEU A 60 5.09 -2.67 -1.64
N TYR A 61 4.53 -1.50 -1.35
CA TYR A 61 3.70 -0.72 -2.26
C TYR A 61 4.21 0.71 -2.37
N MET A 62 4.16 1.27 -3.58
CA MET A 62 4.55 2.64 -3.86
C MET A 62 3.58 3.25 -4.88
N TYR A 63 3.41 4.56 -4.83
CA TYR A 63 2.64 5.29 -5.84
C TYR A 63 3.26 5.12 -7.24
N ASN A 64 2.45 4.78 -8.23
CA ASN A 64 2.85 4.81 -9.64
C ASN A 64 2.49 6.20 -10.17
N GLY A 65 3.51 7.01 -10.47
CA GLY A 65 3.37 8.39 -10.91
C GLY A 65 4.42 8.73 -11.94
#